data_AF-A0A7M3SDY0-F1
#
_entry.id   AF-A0A7M3SDY0-F1
#
_cell.length_a   1.000
_cell.length_b   1.000
_cell.length_c   1.000
_cell.angle_alpha   90.00
_cell.angle_beta   90.00
_cell.angle_gamma   90.00
#
_symmetry.space_group_name_H-M   'P 1'
#
loop_
_entity.id
_entity.type
_entity.pdbx_description
1 polymer ?
#
loop_
_entity_poly.entity_id
_entity_poly.type
_entity_poly.pdbx_seq_one_letter_code
_entity_poly.pdbx_strand_id
1 'polypeptide(L)'
;MVDLPSAENVATLAVAVLAGIVAWDAYWLTKQRRDVPELGQLPGGGFAWESEGVHEMVRQWGNLGSMAAMMVLPWALLEAS
;
A
#
# COMPACT_ATOMS: atom_id res chain seq x y z
N MET A 1 -4.63 33.20 18.23
CA MET A 1 -3.78 32.01 18.34
C MET A 1 -4.67 30.83 18.00
N VAL A 2 -4.27 30.00 17.03
CA VAL A 2 -5.00 28.76 16.73
C VAL A 2 -4.57 27.75 17.79
N ASP A 3 -5.53 27.24 18.57
CA ASP A 3 -5.26 26.18 19.52
C ASP A 3 -4.94 24.87 18.79
N LEU A 4 -3.87 24.21 19.21
CA LEU A 4 -3.50 22.90 18.69
C LEU A 4 -4.53 21.86 19.14
N PRO A 5 -4.90 20.89 18.27
CA PRO A 5 -5.84 19.85 18.64
C PRO A 5 -5.31 19.01 19.81
N SER A 6 -6.21 18.56 20.68
CA SER A 6 -5.87 17.69 21.81
C SER A 6 -5.16 16.41 21.33
N ALA A 7 -4.16 15.95 22.08
CA ALA A 7 -3.39 14.75 21.74
C ALA A 7 -4.27 13.50 21.52
N GLU A 8 -5.36 13.37 22.29
CA GLU A 8 -6.31 12.26 22.15
C GLU A 8 -6.98 12.25 20.76
N ASN A 9 -7.51 13.40 20.31
CA ASN A 9 -8.09 13.54 18.98
C ASN A 9 -7.10 13.22 17.85
N VAL A 10 -5.84 13.64 17.98
CA VAL A 10 -4.79 13.34 16.99
C VAL A 10 -4.45 11.86 16.98
N ALA A 11 -4.35 11.22 18.15
CA ALA A 11 -4.11 9.79 18.27
C ALA A 11 -5.25 8.96 17.67
N THR A 12 -6.51 9.32 17.96
CA THR A 12 -7.68 8.66 17.37
C THR A 12 -7.70 8.79 15.85
N LEU A 13 -7.38 9.97 15.32
CA LEU A 13 -7.28 10.19 13.88
C LEU A 13 -6.20 9.30 13.25
N ALA A 14 -5.01 9.24 13.84
CA ALA A 14 -3.92 8.40 13.35
C ALA A 14 -4.29 6.91 13.35
N VAL A 15 -4.95 6.42 14.42
CA VAL A 15 -5.44 5.04 14.51
C VAL A 15 -6.52 4.75 13.46
N ALA A 16 -7.46 5.68 13.24
CA ALA A 16 -8.51 5.53 12.24
C ALA A 16 -7.94 5.46 10.81
N VAL A 17 -6.96 6.31 10.49
CA VAL A 17 -6.25 6.29 9.22
C VAL A 17 -5.53 4.95 9.02
N LEU A 18 -4.79 4.49 10.04
CA LEU A 18 -4.09 3.21 9.99
C LEU A 18 -5.05 2.04 9.79
N ALA A 19 -6.18 2.02 10.51
CA ALA A 19 -7.21 1.00 10.36
C ALA A 19 -7.79 0.97 8.95
N GLY A 20 -8.01 2.14 8.33
CA GLY A 20 -8.44 2.27 6.94
C GLY A 20 -7.43 1.68 5.95
N ILE A 21 -6.14 1.95 6.13
CA ILE A 21 -5.05 1.39 5.30
C ILE A 21 -5.04 -0.14 5.42
N VAL A 22 -5.11 -0.68 6.63
CA VAL A 22 -5.10 -2.13 6.87
C VAL A 22 -6.33 -2.81 6.24
N ALA A 23 -7.52 -2.22 6.39
CA ALA A 23 -8.74 -2.74 5.79
C ALA A 23 -8.68 -2.73 4.25
N TRP A 24 -8.12 -1.66 3.69
CA TRP A 24 -7.90 -1.54 2.24
C TRP A 24 -6.94 -2.60 1.72
N ASP A 25 -5.82 -2.83 2.41
CA ASP A 25 -4.83 -3.84 2.05
C ASP A 25 -5.44 -5.26 2.09
N ALA A 26 -6.19 -5.56 3.16
CA ALA A 26 -6.92 -6.82 3.30
C ALA A 26 -7.95 -7.04 2.17
N TYR A 27 -8.69 -5.99 1.80
CA TYR A 27 -9.62 -6.06 0.66
C TYR A 27 -8.89 -6.39 -0.64
N TRP A 28 -7.76 -5.73 -0.93
CA TRP A 28 -6.99 -5.98 -2.15
C TRP A 28 -6.31 -7.36 -2.20
N LEU A 29 -5.87 -7.89 -1.07
CA LEU A 29 -5.36 -9.27 -0.98
C LEU A 29 -6.40 -10.29 -1.43
N THR A 30 -7.69 -10.07 -1.14
CA THR A 30 -8.77 -10.96 -1.63
C THR A 30 -8.99 -10.86 -3.13
N LYS A 31 -8.67 -9.72 -3.75
CA LYS A 31 -8.76 -9.52 -5.21
C LYS A 31 -7.54 -9.98 -5.99
N GLN A 32 -6.33 -9.95 -5.42
CA GLN A 32 -5.10 -10.39 -6.09
C GLN A 32 -5.14 -11.83 -6.61
N ARG A 33 -5.96 -12.71 -6.00
CA ARG A 33 -6.14 -14.08 -6.48
C ARG A 33 -6.79 -14.20 -7.87
N ARG A 34 -7.43 -13.13 -8.37
CA ARG A 34 -7.99 -13.11 -9.73
C ARG A 34 -6.96 -12.83 -10.82
N ASP A 35 -5.81 -12.25 -10.45
CA ASP A 35 -4.78 -11.81 -11.40
C ASP A 35 -3.61 -12.80 -11.50
N VAL A 36 -3.72 -13.99 -10.89
CA VAL A 36 -2.73 -15.06 -11.04
C VAL A 36 -3.05 -15.80 -12.35
N PRO A 37 -2.20 -15.73 -13.38
CA PRO A 37 -2.43 -16.40 -14.65
C PRO A 37 -2.37 -17.91 -14.49
N GLU A 38 -3.04 -18.63 -15.39
CA GLU A 38 -2.90 -20.09 -15.46
C GLU A 38 -1.41 -20.45 -15.66
N LEU A 39 -0.90 -21.32 -14.79
CA LEU A 39 0.48 -21.78 -14.83
C LEU A 39 0.73 -22.58 -16.11
N GLY A 40 1.50 -22.01 -17.04
CA GLY A 40 1.92 -22.70 -18.25
C GLY A 40 2.92 -23.82 -17.93
N GLN A 41 2.79 -24.96 -18.62
CA GLN A 41 3.78 -26.04 -18.52
C GLN A 41 5.04 -25.69 -19.33
N LEU A 42 6.21 -25.85 -18.71
CA LEU A 42 7.50 -25.70 -19.38
C LEU A 42 7.91 -26.98 -20.14
N PRO A 43 8.59 -26.86 -21.30
CA PRO A 43 9.21 -28.00 -21.97
C PRO A 43 10.38 -28.51 -21.11
N GLY A 44 10.18 -29.64 -20.42
CA GLY A 44 11.14 -30.21 -19.46
C GLY A 44 10.58 -30.49 -18.07
N GLY A 45 9.33 -30.11 -17.81
CA GLY A 45 8.69 -30.27 -16.51
C GLY A 45 8.89 -29.04 -15.61
N GLY A 46 7.84 -28.68 -14.88
CA GLY A 46 7.78 -27.46 -14.08
C GLY A 46 6.71 -26.50 -14.59
N PHE A 47 6.37 -25.54 -13.73
CA PHE A 47 5.38 -24.50 -13.99
C PHE A 47 6.10 -23.15 -14.02
N ALA A 48 6.01 -22.41 -15.13
CA ALA A 48 6.49 -21.04 -15.20
C ALA A 48 5.31 -20.08 -15.24
N TRP A 49 5.45 -18.98 -14.50
CA TRP A 49 4.56 -17.83 -14.59
C TRP A 49 5.31 -16.68 -15.29
N GLU A 50 4.70 -16.10 -16.33
CA GLU A 50 5.16 -14.85 -16.96
C GLU A 50 4.37 -13.69 -16.35
N SER A 51 5.04 -12.81 -15.62
CA SER A 51 4.44 -11.58 -15.09
C SER A 51 4.47 -10.49 -16.16
N GLU A 52 3.33 -10.12 -16.74
CA GLU A 52 3.26 -8.91 -17.57
C GLU A 52 3.61 -7.67 -16.73
N GLY A 53 4.30 -6.68 -17.32
CA GLY A 53 4.79 -5.50 -16.60
C GLY A 53 3.71 -4.67 -15.88
N VAL A 54 2.45 -4.79 -16.30
CA VAL A 54 1.31 -4.15 -15.62
C VAL A 54 1.03 -4.80 -14.26
N HIS A 55 1.19 -6.12 -14.14
CA HIS A 55 1.01 -6.84 -12.87
C HIS A 55 2.12 -6.53 -11.86
N GLU A 56 3.35 -6.34 -12.33
CA GLU A 56 4.48 -5.87 -11.51
C GLU A 56 4.23 -4.46 -10.96
N MET A 57 3.73 -3.55 -11.79
CA MET A 57 3.42 -2.17 -11.39
C MET A 57 2.31 -2.12 -10.32
N VAL A 58 1.24 -2.88 -10.49
CA VAL A 58 0.14 -2.97 -9.51
C VAL A 58 0.62 -3.57 -8.19
N ARG A 59 1.50 -4.59 -8.25
CA ARG A 59 2.09 -5.20 -7.06
C ARG A 59 3.05 -4.26 -6.31
N GLN A 60 3.80 -3.42 -7.03
CA GLN A 60 4.72 -2.44 -6.45
C GLN A 60 4.05 -1.13 -6.04
N TRP A 61 2.79 -0.90 -6.40
CA TRP A 61 2.09 0.37 -6.16
C TRP A 61 2.02 0.74 -4.68
N GLY A 62 1.79 -0.23 -3.79
CA GLY A 62 1.80 0.01 -2.34
C GLY A 62 3.18 0.44 -1.84
N ASN A 63 4.25 -0.16 -2.37
CA ASN A 63 5.62 0.15 -1.99
C ASN A 63 6.07 1.51 -2.55
N LEU A 64 5.67 1.85 -3.79
CA LEU A 64 5.84 3.18 -4.38
C LEU A 64 5.10 4.26 -3.57
N GLY A 65 3.86 3.97 -3.16
CA GLY A 65 3.05 4.84 -2.32
C GLY A 65 3.69 5.10 -0.96
N SER A 66 4.24 4.06 -0.32
CA SER A 66 4.99 4.21 0.94
C SER A 66 6.26 5.05 0.78
N MET A 67 7.03 4.85 -0.30
CA MET A 67 8.18 5.71 -0.58
C MET A 67 7.79 7.18 -0.79
N ALA A 68 6.73 7.44 -1.57
CA ALA A 68 6.22 8.78 -1.78
C ALA A 68 5.76 9.43 -0.46
N ALA A 69 5.05 8.68 0.38
CA ALA A 69 4.64 9.16 1.70
C ALA A 69 5.85 9.50 2.57
N MET A 70 6.87 8.64 2.63
CA MET A 70 8.10 8.89 3.41
C MET A 70 8.91 10.09 2.91
N MET A 71 8.83 10.44 1.62
CA MET A 71 9.47 11.63 1.07
C MET A 71 8.72 12.92 1.44
N VAL A 72 7.39 12.86 1.56
CA VAL A 72 6.53 14.03 1.79
C VAL A 72 6.30 14.28 3.28
N LEU A 73 6.20 13.24 4.10
CA LEU A 73 5.91 13.33 5.53
C LEU A 73 6.83 14.31 6.29
N PRO A 74 8.16 14.31 6.09
CA PRO A 74 9.06 15.20 6.80
C PRO A 74 8.77 16.68 6.54
N TRP A 75 8.40 17.03 5.30
CA TRP A 75 8.07 18.40 4.94
C TRP A 75 6.77 18.89 5.57
N ALA A 76 5.74 18.03 5.57
CA ALA A 76 4.47 18.33 6.21
C ALA A 76 4.61 18.50 7.75
N LEU A 77 5.51 17.75 8.38
CA LEU A 77 5.77 17.86 9.82
C LEU A 77 6.56 19.14 10.18
N LEU A 78 7.48 19.57 9.31
CA LEU A 78 8.24 20.81 9.50
C LEU A 78 7.36 22.07 9.41
N GLU A 79 6.34 22.08 8.56
CA GLU A 79 5.39 23.20 8.49
C GLU A 79 4.44 23.26 9.68
N ALA A 80 4.29 22.14 10.40
CA ALA A 80 3.40 22.02 11.56
C ALA A 80 4.10 22.30 12.91
N SER A 81 5.44 22.45 12.92
CA SER A 81 6.26 22.72 14.12
C SER A 81 6.61 24.20 14.27
#